data_AF-M0N9W8-F1
#
_entry.id   AF-M0N9W8-F1
#
_cell.length_a   1.000
_cell.length_b   1.000
_cell.length_c   1.000
_cell.angle_alpha   90.00
_cell.angle_beta   90.00
_cell.angle_gamma   90.00
#
_symmetry.space_group_name_H-M   'P 1'
#
loop_
_entity.id
_entity.type
_entity.pdbx_description
1 polymer ?
#
loop_
_entity_poly.entity_id
_entity_poly.type
_entity_poly.pdbx_seq_one_letter_code
_entity_poly.pdbx_strand_id
1 'polypeptide(L)'
;MSSSRWSDNEIACALKWKLVRSHGWSGPIPEDDLVRDALPATEVSRGREVCETLKRKEYVTYQRGRGFSLKGMPEQALLARELRDECSYTELQIEATLSPFGRSGGFE
;
A
#
# COMPACT_ATOMS: atom_id res chain seq x y z
N MET A 1 -13.29 -7.26 -26.43
CA MET A 1 -13.31 -6.68 -25.07
C MET A 1 -12.29 -7.45 -24.26
N SER A 2 -11.05 -6.97 -24.21
CA SER A 2 -9.98 -7.66 -23.48
C SER A 2 -10.15 -7.34 -22.00
N SER A 3 -10.82 -8.23 -21.27
CA SER A 3 -10.86 -8.22 -19.81
C SER A 3 -9.47 -8.62 -19.31
N SER A 4 -8.52 -7.69 -19.33
CA SER A 4 -7.25 -7.89 -18.62
C SER A 4 -7.56 -7.83 -17.13
N ARG A 5 -7.91 -9.00 -16.58
CA ARG A 5 -7.94 -9.26 -15.15
C ARG A 5 -6.57 -8.91 -14.60
N TRP A 6 -6.55 -8.17 -13.50
CA TRP A 6 -5.31 -7.91 -12.80
C TRP A 6 -4.78 -9.23 -12.23
N SER A 7 -3.46 -9.37 -12.29
CA SER A 7 -2.75 -10.44 -11.60
C SER A 7 -2.79 -10.19 -10.09
N ASP A 8 -2.65 -11.24 -9.27
CA ASP A 8 -2.60 -11.08 -7.81
C ASP A 8 -1.47 -10.13 -7.36
N ASN A 9 -0.36 -10.10 -8.11
CA ASN A 9 0.73 -9.15 -7.87
C ASN A 9 0.32 -7.69 -8.13
N GLU A 10 -0.40 -7.41 -9.22
CA GLU A 10 -0.87 -6.06 -9.53
C GLU A 10 -1.86 -5.55 -8.48
N ILE A 11 -2.76 -6.44 -8.04
CA ILE A 11 -3.69 -6.18 -6.94
C ILE A 11 -2.92 -5.88 -5.64
N ALA A 12 -1.94 -6.72 -5.28
CA ALA A 12 -1.12 -6.52 -4.09
C ALA A 12 -0.37 -5.18 -4.14
N CYS A 13 0.21 -4.85 -5.29
CA CYS A 13 0.94 -3.61 -5.51
C CYS A 13 0.05 -2.37 -5.38
N ALA A 14 -1.17 -2.41 -5.92
CA ALA A 14 -2.11 -1.31 -5.79
C ALA A 14 -2.59 -1.12 -4.34
N LEU A 15 -2.86 -2.22 -3.62
CA LEU A 15 -3.24 -2.17 -2.21
C LEU A 15 -2.12 -1.60 -1.34
N LYS A 16 -0.87 -2.08 -1.53
CA LYS A 16 0.33 -1.57 -0.85
C LYS A 16 0.51 -0.07 -1.11
N TRP A 17 0.37 0.36 -2.36
CA TRP A 17 0.50 1.75 -2.76
C TRP A 17 -0.57 2.66 -2.11
N LYS A 18 -1.83 2.21 -2.10
CA LYS A 18 -2.91 2.94 -1.43
C LYS A 18 -2.67 3.06 0.07
N LEU A 19 -2.18 1.99 0.71
CA LEU A 19 -1.88 1.98 2.13
C LEU A 19 -0.77 2.99 2.48
N VAL A 20 0.27 3.07 1.66
CA VAL A 20 1.34 4.08 1.76
C VAL A 20 0.81 5.51 1.60
N ARG A 21 -0.04 5.78 0.61
CA ARG A 21 -0.66 7.11 0.44
C ARG A 21 -1.57 7.52 1.61
N SER A 22 -2.18 6.55 2.28
CA SER A 22 -3.08 6.83 3.41
C SER A 22 -2.34 7.02 4.75
N HIS A 23 -1.12 6.50 4.86
CA HIS A 23 -0.41 6.34 6.13
C HIS A 23 -0.10 7.66 6.87
N GLY A 24 0.13 8.75 6.13
CA GLY A 24 0.44 10.06 6.71
C GLY A 24 -0.76 10.93 7.07
N TRP A 25 -1.96 10.63 6.55
CA TRP A 25 -3.06 11.60 6.51
C TRP A 25 -4.27 11.22 7.38
N SER A 26 -4.56 9.94 7.58
CA SER A 26 -5.84 9.55 8.20
C SER A 26 -5.84 8.15 8.80
N GLY A 27 -5.28 7.97 10.00
CA GLY A 27 -5.52 6.81 10.87
C GLY A 27 -5.45 5.42 10.20
N PRO A 28 -6.09 4.39 10.79
CA PRO A 28 -6.27 3.10 10.13
C PRO A 28 -7.31 3.20 9.00
N ILE A 29 -7.01 2.64 7.83
CA ILE A 29 -7.92 2.56 6.69
C ILE A 29 -8.74 1.25 6.74
N PRO A 30 -10.08 1.30 6.75
CA PRO A 30 -10.92 0.11 6.68
C PRO A 30 -10.57 -0.76 5.45
N GLU A 31 -10.70 -2.08 5.58
CA GLU A 31 -10.43 -3.00 4.46
C GLU A 31 -11.28 -2.66 3.22
N ASP A 32 -12.55 -2.33 3.42
CA ASP A 32 -13.48 -2.01 2.34
C ASP A 32 -13.06 -0.75 1.57
N ASP A 33 -12.68 0.31 2.28
CA ASP A 33 -12.13 1.53 1.69
C ASP A 33 -10.80 1.26 0.98
N LEU A 34 -9.93 0.44 1.59
CA LEU A 34 -8.64 0.08 0.99
C LEU A 34 -8.84 -0.61 -0.37
N VAL A 35 -9.70 -1.63 -0.45
CA VAL A 35 -9.93 -2.36 -1.71
C VAL A 35 -10.73 -1.53 -2.71
N ARG A 36 -11.73 -0.76 -2.28
CA ARG A 36 -12.59 0.01 -3.20
C ARG A 36 -11.89 1.22 -3.80
N ASP A 37 -10.96 1.83 -3.07
CA ASP A 37 -10.20 2.97 -3.57
C ASP A 37 -8.96 2.53 -4.36
N ALA A 38 -8.33 1.42 -3.96
CA ALA A 38 -7.15 0.92 -4.66
C ALA A 38 -7.46 0.19 -5.98
N LEU A 39 -8.64 -0.44 -6.09
CA LEU A 39 -8.94 -1.38 -7.17
C LEU A 39 -10.23 -1.01 -7.92
N PRO A 40 -10.34 -1.39 -9.21
CA PRO A 40 -11.61 -1.33 -9.91
C PRO A 40 -12.63 -2.28 -9.29
N ALA A 41 -13.93 -1.96 -9.42
CA ALA A 41 -15.03 -2.73 -8.82
C ALA A 41 -15.02 -4.22 -9.20
N THR A 42 -14.50 -4.57 -10.37
CA THR A 42 -14.36 -5.96 -10.86
C THR A 42 -13.35 -6.80 -10.08
N GLU A 43 -12.37 -6.17 -9.44
CA GLU A 43 -11.28 -6.84 -8.73
C GLU A 43 -11.42 -6.76 -7.21
N VAL A 44 -12.43 -6.06 -6.68
CA VAL A 44 -12.65 -5.88 -5.23
C VAL A 44 -12.72 -7.20 -4.47
N SER A 45 -13.43 -8.20 -5.00
CA SER A 45 -13.54 -9.53 -4.38
C SER A 45 -12.17 -10.20 -4.22
N ARG A 46 -11.33 -10.11 -5.24
CA ARG A 46 -9.98 -10.69 -5.25
C ARG A 46 -9.00 -9.87 -4.41
N GLY A 47 -9.18 -8.55 -4.40
CA GLY A 47 -8.49 -7.63 -3.49
C GLY A 47 -8.66 -8.00 -2.02
N ARG A 48 -9.87 -8.44 -1.62
CA ARG A 48 -10.11 -8.92 -0.25
C ARG A 48 -9.33 -10.20 0.08
N GLU A 49 -9.17 -11.10 -0.89
CA GLU A 49 -8.34 -12.30 -0.71
C GLU A 49 -6.86 -11.92 -0.55
N VAL A 50 -6.35 -11.00 -1.38
CA VAL A 50 -4.97 -10.50 -1.27
C VAL A 50 -4.75 -9.73 0.04
N CYS A 51 -5.78 -9.06 0.57
CA CYS A 51 -5.75 -8.42 1.88
C CYS A 51 -5.44 -9.41 3.01
N GLU A 52 -5.87 -10.68 2.93
CA GLU A 52 -5.52 -11.71 3.92
C GLU A 52 -4.00 -11.99 3.94
N THR A 53 -3.35 -11.94 2.78
CA THR A 53 -1.88 -12.03 2.68
C THR A 53 -1.23 -10.76 3.21
N LEU A 54 -1.79 -9.60 2.89
CA LEU A 54 -1.28 -8.29 3.32
C LEU A 54 -1.31 -8.14 4.86
N LYS A 55 -2.33 -8.68 5.53
CA LYS A 55 -2.43 -8.72 7.01
C LYS A 55 -1.25 -9.44 7.67
N ARG A 56 -0.58 -10.35 6.96
CA ARG A 56 0.56 -11.13 7.47
C ARG A 56 1.90 -10.44 7.22
N LYS A 57 1.94 -9.34 6.46
CA LYS A 57 3.18 -8.61 6.16
C LYS A 57 3.67 -7.86 7.39
N GLU A 58 4.98 -7.85 7.59
CA GLU A 58 5.61 -7.32 8.80
C GLU A 58 5.40 -5.81 8.98
N TYR A 59 5.23 -5.08 7.88
CA TYR A 59 5.00 -3.63 7.87
C TYR A 59 3.53 -3.21 8.07
N VAL A 60 2.62 -4.18 8.16
CA VAL A 60 1.19 -3.94 8.33
C VAL A 60 0.78 -4.25 9.77
N THR A 61 -0.07 -3.37 10.31
CA THR A 61 -0.87 -3.62 11.50
C THR A 61 -2.32 -3.66 11.09
N TYR A 62 -2.98 -4.80 11.30
CA TYR A 62 -4.42 -4.94 11.10
C TYR A 62 -5.13 -5.01 12.45
N GLN A 63 -6.08 -4.09 12.66
CA GLN A 63 -6.96 -4.10 13.83
C GLN A 63 -8.38 -4.39 13.38
N ARG A 64 -8.97 -5.51 13.84
CA ARG A 64 -10.35 -5.87 13.51
C ARG A 64 -11.30 -4.73 13.91
N GLY A 65 -12.08 -4.23 12.96
CA GLY A 65 -13.02 -3.12 13.16
C GLY A 65 -12.42 -1.72 13.02
N ARG A 66 -11.09 -1.58 12.91
CA ARG A 66 -10.41 -0.31 12.59
C ARG A 66 -9.79 -0.31 11.20
N GLY A 67 -9.23 -1.44 10.76
CA GLY A 67 -8.62 -1.58 9.43
C GLY A 67 -7.10 -1.71 9.46
N PHE A 68 -6.47 -1.31 8.37
CA PHE A 68 -5.05 -1.41 8.09
C PHE A 68 -4.32 -0.12 8.47
N SER A 69 -3.16 -0.26 9.09
CA SER A 69 -2.19 0.82 9.29
C SER A 69 -0.80 0.30 8.97
N LEU A 70 0.11 1.18 8.54
CA LEU A 70 1.52 0.82 8.53
C LEU A 70 2.11 0.97 9.92
N LYS A 71 3.04 0.07 10.23
CA LYS A 71 3.95 0.25 11.36
C LYS A 71 4.86 1.45 11.10
N GLY A 72 5.57 1.88 12.16
CA GLY A 72 6.52 2.98 12.07
C GLY A 72 7.76 2.62 11.25
N MET A 73 8.81 3.44 11.38
CA MET A 73 10.15 3.02 10.99
C MET A 73 10.64 2.00 12.03
N PRO A 74 11.25 0.86 11.65
CA PRO A 74 11.89 0.57 10.36
C PRO A 74 11.02 -0.13 9.30
N GLU A 75 9.82 -0.61 9.61
CA GLU A 75 9.09 -1.51 8.71
C GLU A 75 8.60 -0.83 7.43
N GLN A 76 8.41 0.50 7.43
CA GLN A 76 8.10 1.26 6.21
C GLN A 76 9.20 1.14 5.14
N ALA A 77 10.46 0.97 5.53
CA ALA A 77 11.55 0.76 4.58
C ALA A 77 11.43 -0.58 3.83
N LEU A 78 10.87 -1.61 4.48
CA LEU A 78 10.58 -2.90 3.84
C LEU A 78 9.48 -2.74 2.78
N LEU A 79 8.44 -1.97 3.09
CA LEU A 79 7.37 -1.68 2.14
C LEU A 79 7.86 -0.84 0.95
N ALA A 80 8.68 0.18 1.20
CA ALA A 80 9.34 0.97 0.16
C ALA A 80 10.15 0.08 -0.79
N ARG A 81 10.91 -0.87 -0.23
CA ARG A 81 11.68 -1.83 -1.00
C ARG A 81 10.80 -2.74 -1.85
N GLU A 82 9.72 -3.30 -1.29
CA GLU A 82 8.78 -4.12 -2.08
C GLU A 82 8.10 -3.30 -3.19
N LEU A 83 7.71 -2.05 -2.92
CA LEU A 83 7.11 -1.18 -3.94
C LEU A 83 8.08 -0.89 -5.10
N ARG A 84 9.37 -0.76 -4.81
CA ARG A 84 10.40 -0.57 -5.84
C ARG A 84 10.67 -1.84 -6.63
N ASP A 85 10.93 -2.95 -5.93
CA ASP A 85 11.47 -4.18 -6.51
C ASP A 85 10.37 -5.06 -7.15
N GLU A 86 9.22 -5.18 -6.49
CA GLU A 86 8.11 -6.05 -6.92
C GLU A 86 7.06 -5.29 -7.73
N CYS A 87 6.85 -4.01 -7.41
CA CYS A 87 5.77 -3.21 -7.99
C CYS A 87 6.24 -2.15 -8.99
N SER A 88 7.56 -2.07 -9.24
CA SER A 88 8.16 -1.13 -10.21
C SER A 88 7.82 0.34 -9.98
N TYR A 89 7.44 0.75 -8.76
CA TYR A 89 7.30 2.16 -8.43
C TYR A 89 8.69 2.81 -8.34
N THR A 90 8.80 4.02 -8.86
CA THR A 90 10.06 4.77 -8.81
C THR A 90 10.37 5.23 -7.39
N GLU A 91 11.66 5.39 -7.08
CA GLU A 91 12.10 5.95 -5.79
C GLU A 91 11.43 7.30 -5.52
N LEU A 92 11.35 8.17 -6.53
CA LEU A 92 10.69 9.48 -6.43
C LEU A 92 9.21 9.37 -6.01
N GLN A 93 8.46 8.42 -6.57
CA GLN A 93 7.06 8.19 -6.18
C GLN A 93 6.97 7.71 -4.73
N ILE A 94 7.83 6.78 -4.35
CA ILE A 94 7.84 6.19 -3.02
C ILE A 94 8.23 7.25 -1.98
N GLU A 95 9.29 8.02 -2.23
CA GLU A 95 9.75 9.12 -1.37
C GLU A 95 8.66 10.20 -1.22
N ALA A 96 8.02 10.64 -2.30
CA ALA A 96 6.93 11.61 -2.22
C ALA A 96 5.75 11.17 -1.33
N THR A 97 5.64 9.86 -1.07
CA THR A 97 4.51 9.28 -0.33
C THR A 97 4.88 8.81 1.07
N LEU A 98 6.08 8.24 1.24
CA LEU A 98 6.60 7.76 2.53
C LEU A 98 7.46 8.78 3.25
N SER A 99 7.90 9.87 2.61
CA SER A 99 8.63 10.91 3.31
C SER A 99 7.76 11.44 4.45
N PRO A 100 8.18 11.30 5.72
CA PRO A 100 7.75 12.27 6.70
C PRO A 100 8.27 13.61 6.18
N PHE A 101 7.41 14.63 6.09
CA PHE A 101 7.89 15.99 5.89
C PHE A 101 9.01 16.26 6.91
N GLY A 102 10.26 16.26 6.46
CA GLY A 102 11.37 16.06 7.39
C GLY A 102 12.78 16.06 6.79
N ARG A 103 13.07 16.84 5.74
CA ARG A 103 14.31 17.65 5.68
C ARG A 103 14.37 18.56 4.45
N SER A 104 14.40 19.86 4.71
CA SER A 104 15.32 20.77 4.03
C SER A 104 16.71 20.13 4.00
N GLY A 105 17.30 20.00 2.82
CA GLY A 105 18.64 19.47 2.66
C GLY A 105 18.80 18.95 1.24
N GLY A 106 19.26 19.85 0.36
CA GLY A 106 19.39 19.61 -1.06
C GLY A 106 20.17 18.34 -1.39
N PHE A 107 19.73 17.71 -2.45
CA PHE A 107 20.54 16.81 -3.26
C PHE A 107 21.55 17.69 -4.00
N GLU A 108 22.79 17.73 -3.51
CA GLU A 108 23.98 18.02 -4.32
C GLU A 108 24.44 16.75 -5.04
#